data_AF-A0A267TBD7-F1
#
_entry.id   AF-A0A267TBD7-F1
#
_cell.length_a   1.000
_cell.length_b   1.000
_cell.length_c   1.000
_cell.angle_alpha   90.00
_cell.angle_beta   90.00
_cell.angle_gamma   90.00
#
_symmetry.space_group_name_H-M   'P 1'
#
loop_
_entity.id
_entity.type
_entity.pdbx_description
1 polymer ?
#
loop_
_entity_poly.entity_id
_entity_poly.type
_entity_poly.pdbx_seq_one_letter_code
_entity_poly.pdbx_strand_id
1 'polypeptide(L)'
;MIRQEPKSITTENNHPTLGFVEPQPETEGKIIDGAELAAKLAFQTHPQKGCEILFGMYYRALCSHAIRYVYIKEVAEDIVSDVFCHFWKTQSYQSVTTSYRAYLFRAVRNRALNYLANEFKQSDSLEKVYHIEGAELPEQIMQYEELHQK
;
A
#
# COMPACT_ATOMS: atom_id res chain seq x y z
N MET A 1 57.03 -3.86 -29.41
CA MET A 1 55.80 -4.49 -28.90
C MET A 1 55.56 -4.01 -27.48
N ILE A 2 54.64 -3.03 -27.39
CA ILE A 2 53.72 -2.67 -26.31
C ILE A 2 54.21 -2.78 -24.85
N ARG A 3 54.61 -1.60 -24.34
CA ARG A 3 54.51 -1.17 -22.94
C ARG A 3 53.03 -1.14 -22.51
N GLN A 4 52.72 -1.52 -21.27
CA GLN A 4 51.52 -1.02 -20.59
C GLN A 4 51.93 -0.29 -19.31
N GLU A 5 51.57 1.00 -19.28
CA GLU A 5 51.66 1.90 -18.14
C GLU A 5 50.48 1.70 -17.17
N PRO A 6 50.63 2.07 -15.88
CA PRO A 6 49.56 2.01 -14.88
C PRO A 6 48.68 3.27 -14.92
N LYS A 7 47.35 3.09 -14.86
CA LYS A 7 46.34 4.15 -14.73
C LYS A 7 45.14 3.56 -13.99
N SER A 8 44.41 4.21 -13.10
CA SER A 8 44.50 5.46 -12.35
C SER A 8 43.43 5.30 -11.27
N ILE A 9 43.68 5.88 -10.10
CA ILE A 9 42.70 6.00 -9.03
C ILE A 9 41.65 7.02 -9.50
N THR A 10 40.38 6.63 -9.56
CA THR A 10 39.27 7.58 -9.64
C THR A 10 38.28 7.26 -8.53
N THR A 11 38.28 8.12 -7.53
CA THR A 11 37.20 8.25 -6.56
C THR A 11 35.95 8.73 -7.31
N GLU A 12 34.94 7.87 -7.46
CA GLU A 12 33.58 8.34 -7.74
C GLU A 12 32.67 8.00 -6.57
N ASN A 13 32.15 9.08 -6.00
CA ASN A 13 31.19 9.13 -4.91
C ASN A 13 29.94 8.34 -5.28
N ASN A 14 29.71 7.19 -4.63
CA ASN A 14 28.40 6.55 -4.66
C ASN A 14 27.64 6.94 -3.39
N HIS A 15 26.94 8.06 -3.49
CA HIS A 15 25.85 8.45 -2.61
C HIS A 15 24.86 7.28 -2.51
N PRO A 16 24.29 6.96 -1.33
CA PRO A 16 23.23 5.97 -1.23
C PRO A 16 21.95 6.59 -1.81
N THR A 17 21.85 6.59 -3.13
CA THR A 17 20.59 6.84 -3.81
C THR A 17 19.72 5.64 -3.46
N LEU A 18 18.66 5.86 -2.67
CA LEU A 18 17.55 4.92 -2.57
C LEU A 18 17.13 4.61 -4.01
N GLY A 19 17.58 3.46 -4.51
CA GLY A 19 17.22 2.96 -5.82
C GLY A 19 15.72 2.72 -5.79
N PHE A 20 14.97 3.67 -6.36
CA PHE A 20 13.68 3.40 -6.94
C PHE A 20 13.89 2.33 -8.03
N VAL A 21 13.89 1.06 -7.61
CA VAL A 21 13.64 -0.05 -8.51
C VAL A 21 12.16 0.04 -8.82
N GLU A 22 11.82 0.69 -9.93
CA GLU A 22 10.52 0.52 -10.57
C GLU A 22 10.27 -0.99 -10.71
N PRO A 23 9.25 -1.56 -10.04
CA PRO A 23 8.94 -2.96 -10.24
C PRO A 23 8.35 -3.09 -11.64
N GLN A 24 9.20 -3.50 -12.57
CA GLN A 24 8.82 -3.87 -13.93
C GLN A 24 7.69 -4.91 -13.88
N PRO A 25 6.55 -4.69 -14.57
CA PRO A 25 5.38 -5.58 -14.51
C PRO A 25 5.56 -6.96 -15.19
N GLU A 26 6.73 -7.30 -15.71
CA GLU A 26 6.89 -8.35 -16.74
C GLU A 26 7.30 -9.77 -16.31
N THR A 27 7.41 -10.15 -15.03
CA THR A 27 7.95 -11.51 -14.72
C THR A 27 7.12 -12.47 -13.86
N GLU A 28 5.90 -12.12 -13.44
CA GLU A 28 5.04 -13.06 -12.67
C GLU A 28 3.82 -13.57 -13.45
N GLY A 29 3.67 -13.15 -14.71
CA GLY A 29 2.41 -13.25 -15.44
C GLY A 29 2.10 -14.57 -16.16
N LYS A 30 3.03 -15.52 -16.27
CA LYS A 30 2.89 -16.63 -17.25
C LYS A 30 2.57 -18.01 -16.65
N ILE A 31 2.60 -18.18 -15.32
CA ILE A 31 2.35 -19.47 -14.64
C ILE A 31 0.95 -19.55 -14.01
N ILE A 32 0.17 -18.47 -14.07
CA ILE A 32 -1.04 -18.26 -13.26
C ILE A 32 -2.30 -18.93 -13.82
N ASP A 33 -2.37 -19.18 -15.13
CA ASP A 33 -3.62 -19.60 -15.79
C ASP A 33 -4.12 -20.99 -15.33
N GLY A 34 -3.21 -21.95 -15.12
CA GLY A 34 -3.58 -23.30 -14.67
C GLY A 34 -4.10 -23.33 -13.23
N ALA A 35 -3.55 -22.49 -12.36
CA ALA A 35 -3.93 -22.43 -10.97
C ALA A 35 -5.21 -21.58 -10.74
N GLU A 36 -5.45 -20.54 -11.56
CA GLU A 36 -6.76 -19.86 -11.58
C GLU A 36 -7.88 -20.82 -12.03
N LEU A 37 -7.60 -21.69 -13.01
CA LEU A 37 -8.57 -22.70 -13.45
C LEU A 37 -8.87 -23.71 -12.33
N ALA A 38 -7.85 -24.15 -11.59
CA ALA A 38 -8.02 -25.01 -10.42
C ALA A 38 -8.86 -24.33 -9.33
N ALA A 39 -8.64 -23.03 -9.08
CA ALA A 39 -9.46 -22.27 -8.15
C ALA A 39 -10.93 -22.18 -8.62
N LYS A 40 -11.17 -21.88 -9.92
CA LYS A 40 -12.52 -21.85 -10.51
C LYS A 40 -13.25 -23.19 -10.33
N LEU A 41 -12.57 -24.31 -10.56
CA LEU A 41 -13.14 -25.64 -10.37
C LEU A 41 -13.42 -25.92 -8.88
N ALA A 42 -12.47 -25.56 -8.00
CA ALA A 42 -12.64 -25.75 -6.56
C ALA A 42 -13.82 -24.93 -6.00
N PHE A 43 -14.10 -23.74 -6.53
CA PHE A 43 -15.27 -22.94 -6.10
C PHE A 43 -16.62 -23.60 -6.37
N GLN A 44 -16.70 -24.57 -7.29
CA GLN A 44 -17.95 -25.28 -7.62
C GLN A 44 -18.28 -26.40 -6.62
N THR A 45 -17.27 -26.99 -6.00
CA THR A 45 -17.42 -28.13 -5.07
C THR A 45 -17.17 -27.73 -3.62
N HIS A 46 -16.10 -26.98 -3.38
CA HIS A 46 -15.63 -26.57 -2.06
C HIS A 46 -15.09 -25.12 -2.09
N PRO A 47 -15.95 -24.11 -1.86
CA PRO A 47 -15.56 -22.72 -1.95
C PRO A 47 -14.39 -22.36 -1.03
N GLN A 48 -14.28 -23.02 0.13
CA GLN A 48 -13.15 -22.83 1.06
C GLN A 48 -11.81 -23.14 0.37
N LYS A 49 -11.75 -24.25 -0.38
CA LYS A 49 -10.53 -24.69 -1.07
C LYS A 49 -10.16 -23.74 -2.21
N GLY A 50 -11.15 -23.25 -2.95
CA GLY A 50 -10.94 -22.24 -3.99
C GLY A 50 -10.34 -20.94 -3.41
N CYS A 51 -10.85 -20.50 -2.26
CA CYS A 51 -10.35 -19.29 -1.60
C CYS A 51 -8.94 -19.49 -1.03
N GLU A 52 -8.63 -20.65 -0.45
CA GLU A 52 -7.29 -21.02 0.02
C GLU A 52 -6.25 -21.00 -1.12
N ILE A 53 -6.61 -21.56 -2.29
CA ILE A 53 -5.75 -21.55 -3.48
C ILE A 53 -5.48 -20.11 -3.93
N LEU A 54 -6.52 -19.28 -4.09
CA LEU A 54 -6.35 -17.88 -4.49
C LEU A 54 -5.50 -17.10 -3.49
N PHE A 55 -5.71 -17.33 -2.20
CA PHE A 55 -4.92 -16.69 -1.15
C PHE A 55 -3.44 -17.06 -1.28
N GLY A 56 -3.11 -18.36 -1.32
CA GLY A 56 -1.73 -18.81 -1.46
C GLY A 56 -1.04 -18.31 -2.74
N MET A 57 -1.80 -18.19 -3.83
CA MET A 57 -1.27 -17.69 -5.11
C MET A 57 -1.00 -16.18 -5.11
N TYR A 58 -1.92 -15.39 -4.56
CA TYR A 58 -1.91 -13.94 -4.75
C TYR A 58 -1.45 -13.14 -3.54
N TYR A 59 -1.42 -13.73 -2.35
CA TYR A 59 -1.11 -12.99 -1.11
C TYR A 59 0.17 -12.16 -1.23
N ARG A 60 1.30 -12.79 -1.57
CA ARG A 60 2.60 -12.10 -1.67
C ARG A 60 2.58 -10.97 -2.71
N ALA A 61 2.05 -11.24 -3.90
CA ALA A 61 1.99 -10.26 -4.98
C ALA A 61 1.06 -9.07 -4.65
N LEU A 62 -0.05 -9.34 -3.97
CA LEU A 62 -0.99 -8.32 -3.52
C LEU A 62 -0.41 -7.48 -2.38
N CYS A 63 0.31 -8.07 -1.42
CA CYS A 63 1.01 -7.33 -0.37
C CYS A 63 2.05 -6.40 -1.00
N SER A 64 2.90 -6.91 -1.91
CA SER A 64 3.85 -6.09 -2.66
C SER A 64 3.17 -4.99 -3.48
N HIS A 65 1.96 -5.22 -3.99
CA HIS A 65 1.17 -4.21 -4.67
C HIS A 65 0.66 -3.12 -3.72
N ALA A 66 0.11 -3.50 -2.56
CA ALA A 66 -0.39 -2.58 -1.54
C ALA A 66 0.73 -1.72 -0.92
N ILE A 67 1.91 -2.28 -0.67
CA ILE A 67 3.07 -1.56 -0.12
C ILE A 67 3.43 -0.33 -0.96
N ARG A 68 3.24 -0.37 -2.28
CA ARG A 68 3.49 0.78 -3.17
C ARG A 68 2.59 1.99 -2.88
N TYR A 69 1.50 1.80 -2.16
CA TYR A 69 0.57 2.85 -1.77
C TYR A 69 0.76 3.24 -0.31
N VAL A 70 0.80 2.26 0.60
CA VAL A 70 0.78 2.53 2.05
C VAL A 70 2.16 2.60 2.69
N TYR A 71 3.22 2.17 2.00
CA TYR A 71 4.63 2.17 2.44
C TYR A 71 4.94 1.41 3.75
N ILE A 72 3.93 0.86 4.42
CA ILE A 72 4.04 0.08 5.66
C ILE A 72 3.61 -1.35 5.37
N LYS A 73 4.48 -2.32 5.69
CA LYS A 73 4.27 -3.72 5.36
C LYS A 73 3.06 -4.30 6.10
N GLU A 74 2.97 -4.01 7.39
CA GLU A 74 1.93 -4.51 8.30
C GLU A 74 0.55 -4.05 7.81
N VAL A 75 0.43 -2.76 7.47
CA VAL A 75 -0.80 -2.18 6.89
C VAL A 75 -1.17 -2.84 5.57
N ALA A 76 -0.18 -3.15 4.72
CA ALA A 76 -0.43 -3.83 3.46
C ALA A 76 -0.95 -5.27 3.68
N GLU A 77 -0.37 -6.01 4.62
CA GLU A 77 -0.83 -7.36 4.98
C GLU A 77 -2.27 -7.34 5.54
N ASP A 78 -2.60 -6.36 6.37
CA ASP A 78 -3.96 -6.15 6.89
C ASP A 78 -4.95 -5.84 5.76
N ILE A 79 -4.62 -4.92 4.86
CA ILE A 79 -5.46 -4.58 3.70
C ILE A 79 -5.76 -5.82 2.85
N VAL A 80 -4.74 -6.64 2.55
CA VAL A 80 -4.92 -7.84 1.74
C VAL A 80 -5.80 -8.85 2.48
N SER A 81 -5.56 -9.05 3.78
CA SER A 81 -6.37 -9.94 4.62
C SER A 81 -7.83 -9.50 4.66
N ASP A 82 -8.09 -8.20 4.79
CA ASP A 82 -9.42 -7.62 4.75
C ASP A 82 -10.11 -7.80 3.39
N VAL A 83 -9.36 -7.65 2.29
CA VAL A 83 -9.89 -7.90 0.95
C VAL A 83 -10.34 -9.36 0.80
N PHE A 84 -9.54 -10.32 1.25
CA PHE A 84 -9.93 -11.74 1.20
C PHE A 84 -11.08 -12.07 2.14
N CYS A 85 -11.10 -11.49 3.35
CA CYS A 85 -12.20 -11.64 4.30
C CYS A 85 -13.51 -11.11 3.70
N HIS A 86 -13.47 -9.93 3.07
CA HIS A 86 -14.61 -9.35 2.38
C HIS A 86 -15.04 -10.19 1.17
N PHE A 87 -14.07 -10.65 0.36
CA PHE A 87 -14.30 -11.49 -0.80
C PHE A 87 -15.01 -12.79 -0.45
N TRP A 88 -14.62 -13.41 0.67
CA TRP A 88 -15.26 -14.61 1.22
C TRP A 88 -16.67 -14.32 1.74
N LYS A 89 -16.82 -13.32 2.62
CA LYS A 89 -18.11 -12.98 3.26
C LYS A 89 -19.19 -12.59 2.25
N THR A 90 -18.82 -11.86 1.21
CA THR A 90 -19.75 -11.41 0.17
C THR A 90 -19.98 -12.45 -0.94
N GLN A 91 -19.27 -13.58 -0.89
CA GLN A 91 -19.24 -14.58 -1.95
C GLN A 91 -18.92 -13.97 -3.33
N SER A 92 -18.08 -12.92 -3.33
CA SER A 92 -17.73 -12.16 -4.53
C SER A 92 -17.17 -13.06 -5.64
N TYR A 93 -16.57 -14.19 -5.29
CA TYR A 93 -16.07 -15.20 -6.22
C TYR A 93 -17.11 -15.72 -7.23
N GLN A 94 -18.40 -15.65 -6.93
CA GLN A 94 -19.50 -16.04 -7.85
C GLN A 94 -19.78 -14.97 -8.91
N SER A 95 -19.50 -13.70 -8.60
CA SER A 95 -19.78 -12.56 -9.47
C SER A 95 -18.62 -12.18 -10.41
N VAL A 96 -17.43 -12.76 -10.19
CA VAL A 96 -16.25 -12.46 -11.02
C VAL A 96 -16.37 -13.14 -12.38
N THR A 97 -16.69 -12.35 -13.40
CA THR A 97 -16.82 -12.81 -14.80
C THR A 97 -15.52 -12.74 -15.59
N THR A 98 -14.54 -11.95 -15.13
CA THR A 98 -13.25 -11.79 -15.81
C THR A 98 -12.18 -12.71 -15.21
N SER A 99 -11.24 -12.16 -14.46
CA SER A 99 -10.17 -12.89 -13.77
C SER A 99 -10.15 -12.49 -12.29
N TYR A 100 -9.94 -13.49 -11.43
CA TYR A 100 -9.78 -13.26 -10.00
C TYR A 100 -8.59 -12.34 -9.72
N ARG A 101 -7.49 -12.47 -10.46
CA ARG A 101 -6.37 -11.53 -10.43
C ARG A 101 -6.84 -10.08 -10.60
N ALA A 102 -7.51 -9.78 -11.70
CA ALA A 102 -7.92 -8.41 -12.02
C ALA A 102 -8.83 -7.82 -10.92
N TYR A 103 -9.78 -8.63 -10.43
CA TYR A 103 -10.64 -8.25 -9.32
C TYR A 103 -9.85 -7.96 -8.04
N LEU A 104 -8.97 -8.88 -7.62
CA LEU A 104 -8.23 -8.78 -6.35
C LEU A 104 -7.27 -7.59 -6.35
N PHE A 105 -6.51 -7.38 -7.43
CA PHE A 105 -5.61 -6.24 -7.54
C PHE A 105 -6.39 -4.91 -7.48
N ARG A 106 -7.54 -4.83 -8.15
CA ARG A 106 -8.42 -3.65 -8.07
C ARG A 106 -8.96 -3.43 -6.66
N ALA A 107 -9.42 -4.48 -5.99
CA ALA A 107 -9.94 -4.40 -4.63
C ALA A 107 -8.87 -3.93 -3.62
N VAL A 108 -7.66 -4.46 -3.71
CA VAL A 108 -6.52 -4.07 -2.88
C VAL A 108 -6.14 -2.61 -3.12
N ARG A 109 -6.01 -2.18 -4.37
CA ARG A 109 -5.75 -0.77 -4.70
C ARG A 109 -6.81 0.15 -4.09
N ASN A 110 -8.09 -0.18 -4.25
CA ASN A 110 -9.17 0.64 -3.70
C ASN A 110 -9.10 0.74 -2.17
N ARG A 111 -8.81 -0.37 -1.48
CA ARG A 111 -8.66 -0.38 -0.02
C ARG A 111 -7.45 0.43 0.44
N ALA A 112 -6.32 0.32 -0.24
CA ALA A 112 -5.13 1.12 0.06
C ALA A 112 -5.37 2.63 -0.14
N LEU A 113 -6.05 3.02 -1.22
CA LEU A 113 -6.42 4.43 -1.43
C LEU A 113 -7.40 4.93 -0.37
N ASN A 114 -8.37 4.11 0.03
CA ASN A 114 -9.30 4.45 1.10
C ASN A 114 -8.59 4.60 2.46
N TYR A 115 -7.62 3.74 2.75
CA TYR A 115 -6.77 3.86 3.94
C TYR A 115 -6.05 5.21 3.96
N LEU A 116 -5.34 5.55 2.88
CA LEU A 116 -4.63 6.83 2.76
C LEU A 116 -5.59 8.02 2.90
N ALA A 117 -6.75 7.97 2.23
CA ALA A 117 -7.75 9.02 2.32
C ALA A 117 -8.31 9.20 3.74
N ASN A 118 -8.36 8.13 4.54
CA ASN A 118 -8.76 8.21 5.94
C ASN A 118 -7.65 8.81 6.80
N GLU A 119 -6.40 8.39 6.60
CA GLU A 119 -5.23 8.94 7.30
C GLU A 119 -5.11 10.46 7.11
N PHE A 120 -5.24 10.96 5.87
CA PHE A 120 -5.20 12.40 5.61
C PHE A 120 -6.36 13.19 6.26
N LYS A 121 -7.55 12.59 6.36
CA LYS A 121 -8.68 13.23 7.07
C LYS A 121 -8.43 13.31 8.57
N GLN A 122 -7.80 12.28 9.14
CA GLN A 122 -7.48 12.28 10.56
C GLN A 122 -6.38 13.29 10.88
N SER A 123 -5.36 13.44 10.03
CA SER A 123 -4.32 14.46 10.21
C SER A 123 -4.88 15.89 10.14
N ASP A 124 -5.76 16.18 9.16
CA ASP A 124 -6.45 17.48 9.05
C ASP A 124 -7.32 17.79 10.28
N SER A 125 -7.92 16.75 10.88
CA SER A 125 -8.76 16.90 12.06
C SER A 125 -7.91 17.14 13.32
N LEU A 126 -6.77 16.47 13.43
CA LEU A 126 -5.80 16.66 14.52
C LEU A 126 -5.19 18.06 14.49
N GLU A 127 -4.76 18.57 13.33
CA GLU A 127 -4.26 19.95 13.21
C GLU A 127 -5.27 21.00 13.71
N LYS A 128 -6.57 20.78 13.45
CA LYS A 128 -7.64 21.66 13.95
C LYS A 128 -7.78 21.58 15.47
N VAL A 129 -7.59 20.42 16.08
CA VAL A 129 -7.65 20.26 17.55
C VAL A 129 -6.47 20.95 18.23
N TYR A 130 -5.25 20.84 17.68
CA TYR A 130 -4.08 21.54 18.22
C TYR A 130 -4.17 23.07 18.11
N HIS A 131 -4.92 23.61 17.14
CA HIS A 131 -5.21 25.05 17.07
C HIS A 131 -6.18 25.54 18.15
N ILE A 132 -6.96 24.66 18.77
CA ILE A 132 -7.99 25.04 19.77
C ILE A 132 -7.43 25.00 21.20
N GLU A 133 -6.34 24.26 21.45
CA GLU A 133 -5.80 24.06 22.81
C GLU A 133 -4.50 24.81 23.13
N GLY A 134 -3.93 25.61 22.21
CA GLY A 134 -2.59 26.19 22.41
C GLY A 134 -2.34 27.61 21.91
N ALA A 135 -3.33 28.35 21.43
CA ALA A 135 -3.13 29.73 20.96
C ALA A 135 -3.99 30.71 21.74
N GLU A 136 -3.43 31.28 22.81
CA GLU A 136 -3.79 32.64 23.17
C GLU A 136 -3.38 33.52 21.98
N LEU A 137 -4.35 33.97 21.18
CA LEU A 137 -4.05 34.92 20.10
C LEU A 137 -3.32 36.14 20.70
N PRO A 138 -2.28 36.68 20.05
CA PRO A 138 -1.58 37.88 20.53
C PRO A 138 -2.52 39.05 20.84
N GLU A 139 -3.66 39.13 20.15
CA GLU A 139 -4.72 40.12 20.40
C GLU A 139 -5.43 39.97 21.76
N GLN A 140 -5.53 38.75 22.29
CA GLN A 140 -6.15 38.48 23.59
C GLN A 140 -5.20 38.84 24.74
N ILE A 141 -3.89 38.57 24.59
CA ILE A 141 -2.86 38.92 25.57
C ILE A 141 -2.75 40.45 25.71
N MET A 142 -2.73 41.17 24.57
CA MET A 142 -2.63 42.64 24.56
C MET A 142 -3.85 43.31 25.22
N GLN A 143 -5.05 42.76 25.03
CA GLN A 143 -6.27 43.27 25.68
C GLN A 143 -6.29 43.02 27.20
N TYR A 144 -5.68 41.94 27.67
CA TYR A 144 -5.63 41.63 29.09
C TYR A 144 -4.64 42.54 29.85
N GLU A 145 -3.48 42.83 29.24
CA GLU A 145 -2.48 43.72 29.81
C GLU A 145 -2.97 45.17 29.93
N GLU A 146 -3.78 45.66 28.98
CA GLU A 146 -4.38 47.00 29.03
C GLU A 146 -5.40 47.16 30.17
N LEU A 147 -6.10 46.09 30.55
CA LEU A 147 -7.13 46.14 31.60
C LEU A 147 -6.55 46.11 33.03
N HIS A 148 -5.33 45.61 33.20
CA HIS A 148 -4.68 45.43 34.49
C HIS A 148 -3.61 46.48 34.84
N GLN A 149 -3.36 47.47 33.96
CA GLN A 149 -2.43 48.59 34.21
C GLN A 149 -3.09 49.86 34.78
N LYS A 150 -4.11 49.75 35.65
CA LYS A 150 -4.63 50.91 36.40
C LYS A 150 -3.90 51.12 37.73
#